data_AF-A0A1C6J6M9-F1
#
_entry.id   AF-A0A1C6J6M9-F1
#
_cell.length_a   1.000
_cell.length_b   1.000
_cell.length_c   1.000
_cell.angle_alpha   90.00
_cell.angle_beta   90.00
_cell.angle_gamma   90.00
#
_symmetry.space_group_name_H-M   'P 1'
#
loop_
_entity.id
_entity.type
_entity.pdbx_description
1 polymer ?
#
loop_
_entity_poly.entity_id
_entity_poly.type
_entity_poly.pdbx_seq_one_letter_code
_entity_poly.pdbx_strand_id
1 'polypeptide(L)'
;MYSQGDLDTVGQQIKRMRLITVLCCLPFFIGMVVAIILQSELWSIVLGLIGAFIAVFLDGAKVGPLKVYRRFIRDMMKGLHSTVEARFVSNEGVVLYERLLMHKLTVQRDSGMWTYYFDAQKDIPAWADGDVLQLEISGDHVIAYQ
;
A
#
# COMPACT_ATOMS: atom_id res chain seq x y z
N MET A 1 -5.28 13.50 -8.78
CA MET A 1 -3.87 13.84 -8.50
C MET A 1 -3.44 13.33 -7.13
N TYR A 2 -2.20 12.84 -7.00
CA TYR A 2 -1.59 12.54 -5.71
C TYR A 2 -0.99 13.80 -5.10
N SER A 3 -1.12 13.97 -3.79
CA SER A 3 -0.67 15.18 -3.08
C SER A 3 0.36 14.88 -1.98
N GLN A 4 1.06 15.92 -1.51
CA GLN A 4 1.88 15.79 -0.30
C GLN A 4 1.06 15.38 0.94
N GLY A 5 -0.24 15.71 0.98
CA GLY A 5 -1.15 15.28 2.04
C GLY A 5 -1.35 13.76 2.08
N ASP A 6 -1.32 13.09 0.93
CA ASP A 6 -1.42 11.62 0.83
C ASP A 6 -0.16 10.95 1.38
N LEU A 7 1.02 11.56 1.16
CA LEU A 7 2.27 11.08 1.73
C LEU A 7 2.30 11.22 3.26
N ASP A 8 1.77 12.33 3.78
CA ASP A 8 1.75 12.60 5.22
C ASP A 8 0.75 11.71 5.96
N THR A 9 -0.42 11.47 5.38
CA THR A 9 -1.40 10.52 5.93
C THR A 9 -0.86 9.10 5.97
N VAL A 10 -0.23 8.61 4.89
CA VAL A 10 0.46 7.30 4.90
C VAL A 10 1.59 7.28 5.94
N GLY A 11 2.35 8.39 6.07
CA GLY A 11 3.37 8.55 7.09
C GLY A 11 2.83 8.44 8.52
N GLN A 12 1.67 9.05 8.80
CA GLN A 12 0.99 8.94 10.08
C GLN A 12 0.47 7.52 10.33
N GLN A 13 -0.06 6.85 9.32
CA GLN A 13 -0.49 5.44 9.44
C GLN A 13 0.70 4.53 9.79
N ILE A 14 1.87 4.73 9.17
CA ILE A 14 3.08 3.98 9.52
C ILE A 14 3.48 4.22 10.98
N LYS A 15 3.46 5.48 11.45
CA LYS A 15 3.77 5.81 12.85
C LYS A 15 2.77 5.16 13.81
N ARG A 16 1.47 5.23 13.49
CA ARG A 16 0.41 4.63 14.30
C ARG A 16 0.55 3.12 14.36
N MET A 17 0.80 2.45 13.23
CA MET A 17 1.02 1.01 13.20
C MET A 17 2.28 0.60 13.95
N ARG A 18 3.37 1.36 13.84
CA ARG A 18 4.58 1.13 14.65
C ARG A 18 4.30 1.26 16.14
N LEU A 19 3.50 2.25 16.55
CA LEU A 19 3.12 2.44 17.95
C LEU A 19 2.29 1.26 18.47
N ILE A 20 1.35 0.75 17.66
CA ILE A 20 0.58 -0.47 17.98
C ILE A 20 1.51 -1.68 18.11
N THR A 21 2.47 -1.86 17.20
CA THR A 21 3.44 -2.96 17.29
C THR A 21 4.24 -2.90 18.59
N VAL A 22 4.74 -1.72 18.97
CA VAL A 22 5.46 -1.54 20.25
C VAL A 22 4.56 -1.87 21.43
N LEU A 23 3.31 -1.41 21.43
CA LEU A 23 2.33 -1.71 22.49
C LEU A 23 2.05 -3.22 22.62
N CYS A 24 1.92 -3.93 21.50
CA CYS A 24 1.71 -5.38 21.49
C CYS A 24 2.95 -6.17 21.96
N CYS A 25 4.16 -5.68 21.66
CA CYS A 25 5.41 -6.34 22.06
C CYS A 25 5.83 -6.00 23.51
N LEU A 26 5.38 -4.87 24.05
CA LEU A 26 5.70 -4.40 25.40
C LEU A 26 5.46 -5.45 26.51
N PRO A 27 4.31 -6.14 26.60
CA PRO A 27 4.08 -7.13 27.67
C PRO A 27 5.02 -8.32 27.60
N PHE A 28 5.39 -8.76 26.39
CA PHE A 28 6.36 -9.85 26.22
C PHE A 28 7.76 -9.43 26.65
N PHE A 29 8.14 -8.18 26.34
CA PHE A 29 9.40 -7.63 26.79
C PHE A 29 9.45 -7.51 28.33
N ILE A 30 8.40 -6.95 28.94
CA ILE A 30 8.29 -6.85 30.41
C ILE A 30 8.33 -8.25 31.04
N GLY A 31 7.55 -9.20 30.51
CA GLY A 31 7.54 -10.58 31.01
C GLY A 31 8.91 -11.25 30.90
N MET A 32 9.64 -11.03 29.80
CA MET A 32 11.00 -11.52 29.63
C MET A 32 11.95 -10.94 30.68
N VAL A 33 11.90 -9.62 30.95
CA VAL A 33 12.73 -8.99 31.99
C VAL A 33 12.41 -9.56 33.37
N VAL A 34 11.13 -9.74 33.70
CA VAL A 34 10.71 -10.36 34.97
C VAL A 34 11.21 -11.80 35.07
N ALA A 35 11.12 -12.59 34.00
CA ALA A 35 11.62 -13.97 33.97
C ALA A 35 13.14 -14.03 34.20
N ILE A 36 13.90 -13.08 33.65
CA ILE A 36 15.35 -12.96 33.89
C ILE A 36 15.62 -12.65 35.37
N ILE A 37 14.88 -11.73 35.98
CA ILE A 37 15.01 -11.39 37.42
C ILE A 37 14.71 -12.60 38.31
N LEU A 38 13.70 -13.39 37.94
CA LEU A 38 13.31 -14.62 38.63
C LEU A 38 14.23 -15.82 38.30
N GLN A 39 15.31 -15.61 37.54
CA GLN A 39 16.27 -16.64 37.11
C GLN A 39 15.60 -17.82 36.38
N SER A 40 14.50 -17.57 35.69
CA SER A 40 13.80 -18.57 34.90
C SER A 40 14.21 -18.50 33.44
N GLU A 41 15.24 -19.28 33.10
CA GLU A 41 15.82 -19.32 31.75
C GLU A 41 14.82 -19.77 30.68
N LEU A 42 13.98 -20.75 30.99
CA LEU A 42 13.02 -21.29 30.02
C LEU A 42 11.95 -20.25 29.66
N TRP A 43 11.42 -19.52 30.66
CA TRP A 43 10.39 -18.50 30.44
C TRP A 43 10.95 -17.26 29.74
N SER A 44 12.19 -16.86 30.01
CA SER A 44 12.81 -15.73 29.31
C SER A 44 13.01 -16.02 27.82
N ILE A 45 13.43 -17.25 27.47
CA ILE A 45 13.59 -17.69 26.09
C ILE A 45 12.24 -17.73 25.36
N VAL A 46 11.21 -18.34 25.98
CA VAL A 46 9.88 -18.47 25.37
C VAL A 46 9.25 -17.10 25.12
N LEU A 47 9.28 -16.20 26.11
CA LEU A 47 8.71 -14.85 25.97
C LEU A 47 9.48 -14.01 24.94
N GLY A 48 10.81 -14.14 24.90
CA GLY A 48 11.64 -13.50 23.89
C GLY A 48 11.31 -13.96 22.47
N LEU A 49 11.16 -15.27 22.25
CA LEU A 49 10.80 -15.83 20.96
C LEU A 49 9.41 -15.38 20.49
N ILE A 50 8.40 -15.42 21.36
CA ILE A 50 7.05 -14.98 21.02
C ILE A 50 7.04 -13.48 20.71
N GLY A 51 7.71 -12.67 21.53
CA GLY A 51 7.80 -11.23 21.29
C GLY A 51 8.49 -10.88 19.97
N ALA A 52 9.60 -11.56 19.65
CA ALA A 52 10.32 -11.39 18.40
C ALA A 52 9.48 -11.81 17.18
N PHE A 53 8.78 -12.95 17.27
CA PHE A 53 7.91 -13.42 16.20
C PHE A 53 6.78 -12.42 15.90
N ILE A 54 6.11 -11.91 16.94
CA ILE A 54 5.06 -10.90 16.80
C ILE A 54 5.61 -9.61 16.18
N ALA A 55 6.80 -9.16 16.61
CA ALA A 55 7.43 -7.96 16.09
C ALA A 55 7.71 -8.07 14.58
N VAL A 56 8.34 -9.18 14.16
CA VAL A 56 8.67 -9.44 12.75
C VAL A 56 7.40 -9.59 11.91
N PHE A 57 6.40 -10.32 12.42
CA PHE A 57 5.14 -10.52 11.74
C PHE A 57 4.39 -9.20 11.53
N LEU A 58 4.27 -8.36 12.57
CA LEU A 58 3.58 -7.08 12.48
C LEU A 58 4.32 -6.08 11.59
N ASP A 59 5.65 -6.01 11.63
CA ASP A 59 6.41 -5.13 10.73
C ASP A 59 6.27 -5.60 9.26
N GLY A 60 6.42 -6.90 9.00
CA GLY A 60 6.29 -7.46 7.66
C GLY A 60 4.89 -7.30 7.07
N ALA A 61 3.85 -7.69 7.82
CA ALA A 61 2.48 -7.72 7.32
C ALA A 61 1.87 -6.32 7.16
N LYS A 62 2.21 -5.37 8.03
CA LYS A 62 1.55 -4.05 8.05
C LYS A 62 2.43 -2.91 7.58
N VAL A 63 3.69 -2.87 8.01
CA VAL A 63 4.59 -1.76 7.67
C VAL A 63 5.18 -1.93 6.26
N GLY A 64 5.41 -3.17 5.84
CA GLY A 64 5.91 -3.50 4.49
C GLY A 64 5.06 -2.90 3.35
N PRO A 65 3.77 -3.23 3.24
CA PRO A 65 2.89 -2.71 2.19
C PRO A 65 2.79 -1.18 2.21
N LEU A 66 2.72 -0.57 3.40
CA LEU A 66 2.69 0.89 3.55
C LEU A 66 3.97 1.57 3.06
N LYS A 67 5.15 0.95 3.27
CA LYS A 67 6.42 1.48 2.75
C LYS A 67 6.46 1.43 1.22
N VAL A 68 5.97 0.34 0.62
CA VAL A 68 5.88 0.20 -0.84
C VAL A 68 4.92 1.25 -1.41
N TYR A 69 3.74 1.41 -0.81
CA TYR A 69 2.75 2.39 -1.24
C TYR A 69 3.25 3.83 -1.12
N ARG A 70 3.96 4.16 -0.02
CA ARG A 70 4.58 5.49 0.13
C ARG A 70 5.63 5.77 -0.96
N ARG A 71 6.38 4.74 -1.35
CA ARG A 71 7.34 4.86 -2.46
C ARG A 71 6.60 5.06 -3.79
N PHE A 72 5.54 4.29 -4.04
CA PHE A 72 4.69 4.43 -5.22
C PHE A 72 4.12 5.85 -5.35
N ILE A 73 3.53 6.42 -4.30
CA ILE A 73 3.02 7.81 -4.35
C ILE A 73 4.15 8.79 -4.69
N ARG A 74 5.32 8.64 -4.08
CA ARG A 74 6.48 9.51 -4.37
C ARG A 74 6.93 9.40 -5.81
N ASP A 75 6.96 8.19 -6.35
CA ASP A 75 7.37 7.93 -7.73
C ASP A 75 6.32 8.49 -8.70
N MET A 76 5.03 8.34 -8.39
CA MET A 76 3.91 8.95 -9.13
C MET A 76 3.86 10.49 -9.02
N MET A 77 4.48 11.10 -8.02
CA MET A 77 4.58 12.57 -7.93
C MET A 77 5.79 13.15 -8.68
N LYS A 78 6.80 12.33 -8.96
CA LYS A 78 8.06 12.74 -9.61
C LYS A 78 8.21 12.24 -11.04
N GLY A 79 7.38 11.27 -11.43
CA GLY A 79 7.40 10.64 -12.74
C GLY A 79 7.02 11.61 -13.86
N LEU A 80 7.35 11.23 -15.09
CA LEU A 80 6.80 11.93 -16.25
C LEU A 80 5.32 11.61 -16.39
N HIS A 81 4.51 12.65 -16.53
CA HIS A 81 3.08 12.54 -16.78
C HIS A 81 2.80 12.76 -18.26
N SER A 82 1.85 12.01 -18.79
CA SER A 82 1.35 12.18 -20.15
C SER A 82 -0.16 12.09 -20.14
N THR A 83 -0.81 13.04 -20.80
CA THR A 83 -2.26 13.05 -20.97
C THR A 83 -2.60 12.29 -22.23
N VAL A 84 -3.55 11.37 -22.14
CA VAL A 84 -4.02 10.63 -23.29
C VAL A 84 -5.52 10.43 -23.24
N GLU A 85 -6.15 10.67 -24.38
CA GLU A 85 -7.56 10.39 -24.61
C GLU A 85 -7.73 8.89 -24.90
N ALA A 86 -8.57 8.22 -24.13
CA ALA A 86 -8.84 6.80 -24.29
C ALA A 86 -10.32 6.50 -24.00
N ARG A 87 -10.87 5.53 -24.71
CA ARG A 87 -12.22 5.04 -24.48
C ARG A 87 -12.20 3.94 -23.43
N PHE A 88 -13.00 4.07 -22.37
CA PHE A 88 -13.14 3.02 -21.36
C PHE A 88 -13.85 1.79 -21.94
N VAL A 89 -13.30 0.60 -21.68
CA VAL A 89 -13.85 -0.66 -22.17
C VAL A 89 -14.34 -1.54 -21.03
N SER A 90 -13.51 -1.74 -20.01
CA SER A 90 -13.90 -2.55 -18.86
C SER A 90 -12.99 -2.35 -17.65
N ASN A 91 -13.54 -2.65 -16.47
CA ASN A 91 -12.79 -2.79 -15.22
C ASN A 91 -12.82 -4.27 -14.83
N GLU A 92 -11.66 -4.93 -14.91
CA GLU A 92 -11.52 -6.35 -14.58
C GLU A 92 -11.44 -6.62 -13.06
N GLY A 93 -11.56 -5.56 -12.25
CA GLY A 93 -11.53 -5.63 -10.80
C GLY A 93 -10.14 -5.36 -10.22
N VAL A 94 -10.00 -5.68 -8.93
CA VAL A 94 -8.76 -5.43 -8.16
C VAL A 94 -7.80 -6.59 -8.33
N VAL A 95 -6.60 -6.29 -8.79
CA VAL A 95 -5.49 -7.23 -9.00
C VAL A 95 -4.28 -6.78 -8.18
N LEU A 96 -3.47 -7.74 -7.73
CA LEU A 96 -2.18 -7.43 -7.11
C LEU A 96 -1.15 -7.14 -8.22
N TYR A 97 -0.75 -5.88 -8.34
CA TYR A 97 0.28 -5.42 -9.27
C TYR A 97 1.40 -4.71 -8.50
N GLU A 98 2.65 -5.12 -8.71
CA GLU A 98 3.82 -4.58 -8.00
C GLU A 98 3.68 -4.52 -6.46
N ARG A 99 3.04 -5.53 -5.86
CA ARG A 99 2.76 -5.63 -4.42
C ARG A 99 1.76 -4.59 -3.89
N LEU A 100 1.02 -3.93 -4.78
CA LEU A 100 -0.08 -3.02 -4.46
C LEU A 100 -1.37 -3.56 -5.06
N LEU A 101 -2.49 -3.27 -4.39
CA LEU A 101 -3.81 -3.58 -4.92
C LEU A 101 -4.20 -2.46 -5.88
N MET A 102 -4.47 -2.83 -7.13
CA MET A 102 -4.74 -1.91 -8.21
C MET A 102 -5.95 -2.41 -9.00
N HIS A 103 -6.84 -1.51 -9.39
CA HIS A 103 -7.85 -1.81 -10.39
C HIS A 103 -7.21 -1.95 -11.76
N LYS A 104 -7.51 -3.06 -12.43
CA LYS A 104 -7.06 -3.31 -13.80
C LYS A 104 -8.12 -2.77 -14.78
N LEU A 105 -7.75 -1.69 -15.47
CA LEU A 105 -8.58 -1.01 -16.43
C LEU A 105 -8.15 -1.39 -17.84
N THR A 106 -9.10 -1.76 -18.68
CA THR A 106 -8.87 -1.95 -20.12
C THR A 106 -9.48 -0.76 -20.85
N VAL A 107 -8.66 -0.10 -21.66
CA VAL A 107 -9.05 1.08 -22.44
C VAL A 107 -8.68 0.88 -23.90
N GLN A 108 -9.47 1.46 -24.79
CA GLN A 108 -9.20 1.47 -26.21
C GLN A 108 -8.61 2.82 -26.63
N ARG A 109 -7.50 2.77 -27.37
CA ARG A 109 -6.87 3.91 -28.03
C ARG A 109 -6.88 3.68 -29.54
N ASP A 110 -6.52 4.73 -30.29
CA ASP A 110 -6.40 4.69 -31.75
C ASP A 110 -5.52 3.53 -32.26
N SER A 111 -4.53 3.12 -31.46
CA SER A 111 -3.58 2.05 -31.79
C SER A 111 -3.97 0.64 -31.30
N GLY A 112 -5.09 0.48 -30.59
CA GLY A 112 -5.55 -0.81 -30.08
C GLY A 112 -6.02 -0.79 -28.61
N MET A 113 -6.11 -1.96 -28.00
CA MET A 113 -6.47 -2.12 -26.57
C MET A 113 -5.22 -2.04 -25.68
N TRP A 114 -5.33 -1.28 -24.61
CA TRP A 114 -4.28 -1.06 -23.62
C TRP A 114 -4.81 -1.35 -22.22
N THR A 115 -3.94 -1.87 -21.36
CA THR A 115 -4.25 -2.13 -19.96
C THR A 115 -3.52 -1.12 -19.08
N TYR A 116 -4.26 -0.46 -18.19
CA TYR A 116 -3.72 0.46 -17.20
C TYR A 116 -4.11 0.05 -15.79
N TYR A 117 -3.32 0.47 -14.81
CA TYR A 117 -3.53 0.20 -13.41
C TYR A 117 -3.91 1.48 -12.66
N PHE A 118 -5.05 1.44 -11.98
CA PHE A 118 -5.52 2.53 -11.12
C PHE A 118 -5.49 2.10 -9.66
N ASP A 119 -5.22 3.03 -8.76
CA ASP A 119 -5.08 2.76 -7.34
C ASP A 119 -6.41 2.31 -6.70
N ALA A 120 -6.41 1.14 -6.05
CA ALA A 120 -7.57 0.59 -5.38
C ALA A 120 -7.97 1.31 -4.09
N GLN A 121 -7.14 2.22 -3.59
CA GLN A 121 -7.50 3.09 -2.46
C GLN A 121 -8.33 4.30 -2.89
N LYS A 122 -8.45 4.55 -4.19
CA LYS A 122 -9.23 5.67 -4.73
C LYS A 122 -10.53 5.16 -5.34
N ASP A 123 -11.60 5.89 -5.10
CA ASP A 123 -12.88 5.59 -5.72
C ASP A 123 -12.78 5.81 -7.23
N ILE A 124 -13.11 4.75 -7.98
CA ILE A 124 -13.32 4.83 -9.42
C ILE A 124 -14.73 5.40 -9.63
N PRO A 125 -14.91 6.46 -10.44
CA PRO A 125 -16.23 6.90 -10.85
C PRO A 125 -16.96 5.78 -11.57
N ALA A 126 -18.29 5.80 -11.56
CA ALA A 126 -19.07 4.84 -12.36
C ALA A 126 -18.93 5.16 -13.87
N TRP A 127 -17.80 4.83 -14.47
CA TRP A 127 -17.58 4.92 -15.91
C TRP A 127 -18.44 3.87 -16.62
N ALA A 128 -19.10 4.28 -17.70
CA ALA A 128 -19.82 3.39 -18.57
C ALA A 128 -18.93 2.94 -19.72
N ASP A 129 -19.18 1.72 -20.21
CA ASP A 129 -18.50 1.19 -21.39
C ASP A 129 -18.71 2.15 -22.58
N GLY A 130 -17.62 2.63 -23.17
CA GLY A 130 -17.65 3.55 -24.30
C GLY A 130 -17.40 5.03 -23.96
N ASP A 131 -17.31 5.38 -22.67
CA ASP A 131 -16.99 6.75 -22.25
C ASP A 131 -15.60 7.16 -22.73
N VAL A 132 -15.49 8.36 -23.30
CA VAL A 132 -14.22 8.96 -23.71
C VAL A 132 -13.67 9.72 -22.52
N LEU A 133 -12.52 9.29 -22.01
CA LEU A 133 -11.87 9.84 -20.83
C LEU A 133 -10.52 10.44 -21.21
N GLN A 134 -10.20 11.59 -20.64
CA GLN A 134 -8.83 12.10 -20.67
C GLN A 134 -8.08 11.57 -19.45
N LEU A 135 -7.19 10.61 -19.68
CA LEU A 135 -6.41 9.97 -18.62
C LEU A 135 -5.02 10.60 -18.52
N GLU A 136 -4.64 11.01 -17.32
CA GLU A 136 -3.26 11.36 -16.99
C GLU A 136 -2.53 10.10 -16.54
N ILE A 137 -1.56 9.65 -17.32
CA ILE A 137 -0.79 8.43 -17.09
C ILE A 137 0.67 8.72 -16.71
N SER A 138 1.25 7.83 -15.91
CA SER A 138 2.69 7.75 -15.64
C SER A 138 3.12 6.29 -15.78
N GLY A 139 3.77 5.96 -16.90
CA GLY A 139 4.01 4.56 -17.26
C GLY A 139 2.69 3.81 -17.45
N ASP A 140 2.54 2.69 -16.74
CA ASP A 140 1.34 1.84 -16.81
C ASP A 140 0.25 2.24 -15.79
N HIS A 141 0.46 3.34 -15.06
CA HIS A 141 -0.45 3.78 -14.00
C HIS A 141 -1.28 5.00 -14.40
N VAL A 142 -2.55 5.02 -13.99
CA VAL A 142 -3.44 6.18 -14.12
C VAL A 142 -3.41 7.00 -12.84
N ILE A 143 -3.13 8.30 -12.96
CA ILE A 143 -2.96 9.25 -11.85
C ILE A 143 -4.18 10.16 -11.66
N ALA A 144 -4.76 10.59 -12.77
CA ALA A 144 -5.95 11.42 -12.81
C ALA A 144 -6.75 11.13 -14.08
N TYR A 145 -8.01 11.54 -14.05
CA TYR A 145 -8.94 11.44 -15.17
C TYR A 145 -9.80 12.71 -15.20
N GLN A 146 -10.21 13.11 -16.40
CA GLN A 146 -11.20 14.17 -16.66
C GLN A 146 -12.26 13.65 -17.61
#